data_AF-A0A1F8AZ57-F1
#
_entry.id   AF-A0A1F8AZ57-F1
#
_cell.length_a   1.000
_cell.length_b   1.000
_cell.length_c   1.000
_cell.angle_alpha   90.00
_cell.angle_beta   90.00
_cell.angle_gamma   90.00
#
_symmetry.space_group_name_H-M   'P 1'
#
loop_
_entity.id
_entity.type
_entity.pdbx_description
1 polymer ?
#
loop_
_entity_poly.entity_id
_entity_poly.type
_entity_poly.pdbx_seq_one_letter_code
_entity_poly.pdbx_strand_id
1 'polypeptide(L)' 'MSNTTVLENYALLAIKFGISFFLLVYLIFAIVVIRQVKVMTSTLKVGFELQLKTLAYIHFAFTLFVLVISVLSLIIPSLF' A
#
# COMPACT_ATOMS: atom_id res chain seq x y z
N MET A 1 10.09 -19.54 28.48
CA MET A 1 10.13 -18.49 27.45
C MET A 1 11.06 -17.40 27.97
N SER A 2 12.11 -17.01 27.23
CA SER A 2 13.06 -15.99 27.72
C SER A 2 12.46 -14.59 27.57
N ASN A 3 12.89 -13.64 28.40
CA ASN A 3 12.46 -12.24 28.26
C ASN A 3 12.78 -11.65 26.87
N THR A 4 13.81 -12.16 26.20
CA THR A 4 14.16 -11.76 24.83
C THR A 4 13.08 -12.17 23.81
N THR A 5 12.57 -13.41 23.89
CA THR A 5 11.51 -13.89 22.98
C THR A 5 10.20 -13.11 23.14
N VAL A 6 9.90 -12.64 24.35
CA VAL A 6 8.71 -11.83 24.62
C VAL A 6 8.86 -10.43 24.01
N LEU A 7 10.02 -9.80 24.19
CA LEU A 7 10.32 -8.47 23.62
C LEU A 7 10.27 -8.48 22.08
N GLU A 8 10.85 -9.52 21.46
CA GLU A 8 10.85 -9.70 19.99
C GLU A 8 9.43 -9.76 19.42
N ASN A 9 8.52 -10.49 20.08
CA ASN A 9 7.12 -10.60 19.64
C ASN A 9 6.39 -9.25 19.67
N TYR A 10 6.59 -8.45 20.73
CA TYR A 10 5.99 -7.12 20.81
C TYR A 10 6.57 -6.16 19.77
N ALA A 11 7.88 -6.22 19.52
CA ALA A 11 8.53 -5.41 18.49
C ALA A 11 8.00 -5.73 17.09
N LEU A 12 7.86 -7.02 16.74
CA LEU A 12 7.30 -7.45 15.46
C LEU A 12 5.85 -7.00 15.28
N LEU A 13 5.03 -7.10 16.34
CA LEU A 13 3.65 -6.62 16.31
C LEU A 13 3.58 -5.11 16.04
N ALA A 14 4.42 -4.32 16.73
CA ALA A 14 4.48 -2.87 16.52
C ALA A 14 4.88 -2.50 15.08
N ILE A 15 5.83 -3.23 14.49
CA ILE A 15 6.25 -3.06 13.09
C ILE A 15 5.09 -3.37 12.13
N LYS A 16 4.39 -4.51 12.31
CA LYS A 16 3.24 -4.89 11.48
C LYS A 16 2.12 -3.85 11.52
N PHE A 17 1.84 -3.29 12.70
CA PHE A 17 0.90 -2.17 12.86
C PHE A 17 1.37 -0.91 12.13
N GLY A 18 2.64 -0.52 12.31
CA GLY A 18 3.22 0.65 11.64
C GLY A 18 3.13 0.55 10.12
N ILE A 19 3.53 -0.58 9.55
CA ILE A 19 3.45 -0.84 8.10
C ILE A 19 2.01 -0.71 7.60
N SER A 20 1.05 -1.34 8.29
CA SER A 20 -0.37 -1.29 7.92
C SER A 20 -0.93 0.13 7.95
N PHE A 21 -0.53 0.93 8.95
CA PHE A 21 -0.91 2.34 9.05
C PHE A 21 -0.35 3.17 7.89
N PHE A 22 0.94 3.04 7.58
CA PHE A 22 1.55 3.77 6.46
C PHE A 22 0.97 3.34 5.10
N LEU A 23 0.62 2.06 4.92
CA LEU A 23 -0.07 1.59 3.72
C LEU A 23 -1.46 2.21 3.57
N LEU A 24 -2.18 2.45 4.66
CA LEU A 24 -3.47 3.14 4.62
C LEU A 24 -3.32 4.60 4.17
N VAL A 25 -2.29 5.30 4.68
CA VAL A 25 -1.95 6.65 4.19
C VAL A 25 -1.52 6.62 2.71
N TYR A 26 -0.73 5.62 2.33
CA TYR A 26 -0.29 5.43 0.94
C TYR A 26 -1.47 5.16 0.00
N LEU A 27 -2.53 4.47 0.44
CA LEU A 27 -3.75 4.27 -0.35
C LEU A 27 -4.42 5.61 -0.72
N ILE A 28 -4.45 6.57 0.22
CA ILE A 28 -4.94 7.93 -0.05
C ILE A 28 -4.06 8.60 -1.12
N PHE A 29 -2.74 8.44 -1.01
CA PHE A 29 -1.80 8.95 -2.01
C PHE A 29 -2.02 8.32 -3.40
N ALA A 30 -2.30 7.02 -3.48
CA ALA A 30 -2.60 6.35 -4.75
C ALA A 30 -3.86 6.93 -5.43
N ILE A 31 -4.88 7.34 -4.66
CA ILE A 31 -6.05 8.07 -5.20
C ILE A 31 -5.63 9.44 -5.75
N VAL A 32 -4.75 10.16 -5.06
CA VAL A 32 -4.20 11.43 -5.54
C VAL A 32 -3.46 11.22 -6.86
N VAL A 33 -2.63 10.17 -6.97
CA VAL A 33 -1.91 9.84 -8.21
C VAL A 33 -2.88 9.63 -9.39
N ILE A 34 -3.99 8.92 -9.21
CA ILE A 34 -4.99 8.75 -10.27
C ILE A 34 -5.51 10.12 -10.74
N ARG A 35 -5.84 11.02 -9.80
CA ARG A 35 -6.30 12.37 -10.15
C ARG A 35 -5.22 13.15 -10.90
N GLN A 36 -3.97 13.07 -10.46
CA GLN A 36 -2.84 13.76 -11.11
C GLN A 36 -2.59 13.24 -12.52
N VAL A 37 -2.62 11.93 -12.73
CA VAL A 37 -2.49 11.33 -14.07
C VAL A 37 -3.65 11.76 -14.97
N LYS A 38 -4.88 11.83 -14.45
CA LYS A 38 -6.04 12.30 -15.20
C LYS A 38 -5.88 13.76 -15.64
N VAL A 39 -5.44 14.65 -14.75
CA VAL A 39 -5.20 16.07 -15.08
C VAL A 39 -4.04 16.20 -16.06
N MET A 40 -2.91 15.53 -15.81
CA MET A 40 -1.74 15.56 -16.69
C MET A 40 -2.05 15.09 -18.11
N THR A 41 -2.78 13.99 -18.26
CA THR A 41 -3.18 13.46 -19.58
C THR A 41 -4.26 14.28 -20.28
N SER A 42 -4.85 15.27 -19.59
CA SER A 42 -5.75 16.25 -20.21
C SER A 42 -5.03 17.49 -20.73
N THR A 43 -3.82 17.76 -20.23
CA THR A 43 -3.00 18.93 -20.61
C THR A 43 -1.88 18.55 -21.59
N LEU A 44 -1.20 17.44 -21.33
CA LEU A 44 -0.08 16.96 -22.13
C LEU A 44 -0.53 15.81 -23.04
N LYS A 45 -0.41 16.02 -24.35
CA LYS A 45 -0.56 14.95 -25.34
C LYS A 45 0.81 14.34 -25.64
N VAL A 46 1.09 13.23 -24.98
CA VAL A 46 2.36 12.50 -25.09
C VAL A 46 2.21 11.21 -25.92
N GLY A 47 0.99 10.85 -26.33
CA GLY A 47 0.70 9.64 -27.11
C GLY A 47 0.61 8.36 -26.26
N PHE A 48 0.73 8.48 -24.93
CA PHE A 48 0.71 7.38 -23.97
C PHE A 48 -0.39 7.53 -22.90
N GLU A 49 -1.44 8.29 -23.19
CA GLU A 49 -2.46 8.67 -22.20
C GLU A 49 -3.21 7.46 -21.65
N LEU A 50 -3.52 6.48 -22.52
CA LEU A 50 -4.21 5.26 -22.12
C LEU A 50 -3.33 4.41 -21.19
N GLN A 51 -2.06 4.21 -21.56
CA GLN A 51 -1.10 3.42 -20.80
C GLN A 51 -0.86 4.04 -19.41
N LEU A 52 -0.68 5.37 -19.34
CA LEU A 52 -0.48 6.08 -18.08
C LEU A 52 -1.71 5.98 -17.16
N LYS A 53 -2.92 6.15 -17.71
CA LYS A 53 -4.16 5.98 -16.93
C LYS A 53 -4.32 4.55 -16.42
N THR A 54 -4.07 3.56 -17.28
CA THR A 54 -4.13 2.14 -16.90
C THR A 54 -3.12 1.82 -15.81
N LEU A 55 -1.88 2.30 -15.93
CA LEU A 55 -0.84 2.10 -14.92
C LEU A 55 -1.24 2.71 -13.58
N ALA A 56 -1.86 3.89 -13.57
CA ALA A 56 -2.35 4.53 -12.34
C ALA A 56 -3.43 3.69 -11.64
N TYR A 57 -4.37 3.12 -12.39
CA TYR A 57 -5.39 2.22 -11.83
C TYR A 57 -4.80 0.89 -11.34
N ILE A 58 -3.87 0.30 -12.10
CA ILE A 58 -3.15 -0.91 -11.67
C ILE A 58 -2.37 -0.65 -10.38
N HIS A 59 -1.68 0.49 -10.29
CA HIS A 59 -0.93 0.88 -9.10
C HIS A 59 -1.87 0.99 -7.88
N PHE A 60 -3.02 1.65 -8.03
CA PHE A 60 -4.01 1.72 -6.96
C PHE A 60 -4.56 0.34 -6.55
N ALA A 61 -4.90 -0.50 -7.52
CA ALA A 61 -5.35 -1.87 -7.24
C ALA A 61 -4.28 -2.69 -6.51
N PHE A 62 -3.01 -2.54 -6.91
CA PHE A 62 -1.88 -3.19 -6.26
C PHE A 62 -1.68 -2.67 -4.83
N THR A 63 -1.78 -1.37 -4.58
CA THR A 63 -1.75 -0.81 -3.23
C THR A 63 -2.86 -1.38 -2.35
N LEU A 64 -4.09 -1.46 -2.87
CA LEU A 64 -5.21 -2.04 -2.16
C LEU A 64 -4.96 -3.52 -1.81
N PHE A 65 -4.44 -4.28 -2.77
CA PHE A 65 -4.06 -5.67 -2.57
C PHE A 65 -3.00 -5.85 -1.47
N VAL A 66 -1.94 -5.04 -1.50
CA VAL A 66 -0.88 -5.08 -0.48
C VAL A 66 -1.41 -4.68 0.90
N LEU A 67 -2.30 -3.69 0.98
CA LEU A 67 -2.96 -3.33 2.24
C LEU A 67 -3.78 -4.48 2.81
N VAL A 68 -4.55 -5.19 1.97
CA VAL A 68 -5.33 -6.37 2.40
C VAL A 68 -4.41 -7.46 2.95
N ILE A 69 -3.30 -7.77 2.28
CA ILE A 69 -2.31 -8.73 2.78
C ILE A 69 -1.71 -8.27 4.11
N SER A 70 -1.35 -6.99 4.23
CA SER A 70 -0.79 -6.43 5.46
C SER A 70 -1.75 -6.59 6.64
N VAL A 71 -3.03 -6.24 6.45
CA VAL A 71 -4.06 -6.43 7.48
C VAL A 71 -4.29 -7.91 7.79
N LEU A 72 -4.28 -8.78 6.78
CA LEU A 72 -4.43 -10.22 6.99
C LEU A 72 -3.28 -10.80 7.82
N SER A 73 -2.04 -10.31 7.62
CA SER A 73 -0.87 -10.73 8.42
C SER A 73 -0.93 -10.32 9.89
N LEU A 74 -1.79 -9.33 10.23
CA LEU A 74 -2.06 -8.93 11.60
C LEU A 74 -3.05 -9.89 12.28
N ILE A 75 -4.02 -10.40 11.52
CA ILE A 75 -5.06 -11.32 11.99
C ILE A 75 -4.54 -12.76 12.05
N ILE A 76 -3.74 -13.16 11.05
CA ILE A 76 -3.18 -14.49 10.89
C ILE A 76 -1.66 -14.39 11.07
N PRO A 77 -1.13 -14.62 12.29
CA PRO A 77 0.29 -14.43 12.57
C PRO A 77 1.20 -15.35 11.77
N SER A 78 0.68 -16.51 11.32
CA SER A 78 1.40 -17.51 10.56
C SER A 78 1.53 -17.19 9.06
N LEU A 79 0.94 -16.09 8.59
CA LEU A 79 0.92 -15.81 7.16
C LEU A 79 2.31 -15.44 6.62
N PHE A 80 3.20 -14.87 7.44
CA PHE A 80 4.63 -14.64 7.18
C PHE A 80 5.36 -14.34 8.50
#